data_AF-A0A356W4T6-F1
#
_entry.id   AF-A0A356W4T6-F1
#
_cell.length_a   1.000
_cell.length_b   1.000
_cell.length_c   1.000
_cell.angle_alpha   90.00
_cell.angle_beta   90.00
_cell.angle_gamma   90.00
#
_symmetry.space_group_name_H-M   'P 1'
#
loop_
_entity.id
_entity.type
_entity.pdbx_description
1 polymer ?
#
loop_
_entity_poly.entity_id
_entity_poly.type
_entity_poly.pdbx_seq_one_letter_code
_entity_poly.pdbx_strand_id
1 'polypeptide(L)'
;MSRTQLADREGEIANDITARFLTEGQFLHPADGITFYIREISAQGELLDVFLSDARTAGQRTTYMAKRALLLRRDDGPKLIMFDGSAQTFTEATQRLFFTRFSDSAYDIGDLITGNGRSRRDVREYSTPMLFSPTQAALDATRRDASIFHYEGHLRMVQPLQALVTALIGFSALMLGQFSRFGVWRQIVLAVVLLIVVQMLETAAAGVARNDPAAWPLVYLPTVMGGGMSVVMLWLAGRPALFRRRRKSPAGGQPA
;
A
#
# COMPACT_ATOMS: atom_id res chain seq x y z
N MET A 1 7.72 -0.47 -17.27
CA MET A 1 7.93 0.78 -18.02
C MET A 1 6.87 1.85 -17.71
N SER A 2 5.59 1.53 -17.52
CA SER A 2 4.54 2.57 -17.31
C SER A 2 4.55 3.27 -15.94
N ARG A 3 4.82 2.58 -14.82
CA ARG A 3 4.72 3.22 -13.47
C ARG A 3 5.94 4.05 -13.08
N THR A 4 7.14 3.59 -13.44
CA THR A 4 8.38 4.36 -13.21
C THR A 4 8.40 5.60 -14.08
N GLN A 5 8.02 5.49 -15.37
CA GLN A 5 7.94 6.67 -16.24
C GLN A 5 6.82 7.62 -15.85
N LEU A 6 5.69 7.13 -15.30
CA LEU A 6 4.67 8.01 -14.71
C LEU A 6 5.22 8.73 -13.48
N ALA A 7 5.93 8.04 -12.58
CA ALA A 7 6.57 8.67 -11.44
C ALA A 7 7.70 9.66 -11.84
N ASP A 8 8.46 9.33 -12.89
CA ASP A 8 9.51 10.20 -13.44
C ASP A 8 8.91 11.41 -14.16
N ARG A 9 7.81 11.24 -14.91
CA ARG A 9 7.05 12.33 -15.57
C ARG A 9 6.30 13.19 -14.57
N GLU A 10 5.72 12.61 -13.53
CA GLU A 10 5.21 13.35 -12.36
C GLU A 10 6.36 14.10 -11.68
N GLY A 11 7.56 13.52 -11.62
CA GLY A 11 8.77 14.12 -11.06
C GLY A 11 9.38 15.26 -11.89
N GLU A 12 9.26 15.22 -13.22
CA GLU A 12 9.65 16.30 -14.14
C GLU A 12 8.60 17.41 -14.17
N ILE A 13 7.30 17.08 -14.11
CA ILE A 13 6.20 18.06 -14.00
C ILE A 13 6.18 18.70 -12.60
N ALA A 14 6.66 18.00 -11.56
CA ALA A 14 6.83 18.52 -10.21
C ALA A 14 7.98 19.52 -10.06
N ASN A 15 8.86 19.67 -11.06
CA ASN A 15 9.94 20.65 -11.00
C ASN A 15 9.44 22.10 -11.09
N ASP A 16 8.26 22.35 -11.68
CA ASP A 16 7.66 23.70 -11.80
C ASP A 16 6.50 23.95 -10.82
N ILE A 17 5.97 22.92 -10.14
CA ILE A 17 4.78 23.05 -9.29
C ILE A 17 5.03 22.46 -7.89
N THR A 18 6.06 22.97 -7.20
CA THR A 18 6.35 22.56 -5.80
C THR A 18 5.30 23.09 -4.80
N ALA A 19 4.40 23.99 -5.23
CA ALA A 19 3.25 24.46 -4.43
C ALA A 19 2.17 23.38 -4.20
N ARG A 20 2.16 22.28 -4.97
CA ARG A 20 1.12 21.22 -4.85
C ARG A 20 1.31 20.27 -3.67
N PHE A 21 2.40 20.37 -2.92
CA PHE A 21 2.62 19.58 -1.70
C PHE A 21 2.13 20.27 -0.42
N LEU A 22 1.51 21.44 -0.57
CA LEU A 22 0.91 22.20 0.51
C LEU A 22 -0.58 22.29 0.22
N THR A 23 -1.38 21.58 0.99
CA THR A 23 -2.83 21.65 0.86
C THR A 23 -3.34 22.78 1.73
N GLU A 24 -4.06 23.71 1.13
CA GLU A 24 -4.75 24.78 1.82
C GLU A 24 -5.80 24.24 2.79
N GLY A 25 -6.00 24.94 3.90
CA GLY A 25 -7.11 24.70 4.82
C GLY A 25 -7.01 23.42 5.66
N GLN A 26 -5.87 22.72 5.67
CA GLN A 26 -5.65 21.56 6.54
C GLN A 26 -4.33 21.62 7.31
N PHE A 27 -4.32 20.99 8.49
CA PHE A 27 -3.12 20.82 9.30
C PHE A 27 -2.27 19.66 8.78
N LEU A 28 -1.03 19.95 8.43
CA LEU A 28 -0.02 19.00 7.97
C LEU A 28 0.94 18.66 9.11
N HIS A 29 1.37 17.40 9.17
CA HIS A 29 2.32 16.91 10.18
C HIS A 29 3.53 16.29 9.46
N PRO A 30 4.45 17.12 8.95
CA PRO A 30 5.56 16.65 8.10
C PRO A 30 6.61 15.83 8.86
N ALA A 31 6.76 16.07 10.16
CA ALA A 31 7.63 15.33 11.05
C ALA A 31 7.02 15.26 12.46
N ASP A 32 7.48 14.33 13.27
CA ASP A 32 7.06 14.20 14.67
C ASP A 32 7.36 15.50 15.43
N GLY A 33 6.35 16.00 16.15
CA GLY A 33 6.45 17.26 16.89
C GLY A 33 6.30 18.52 16.04
N ILE A 34 6.00 18.43 14.73
CA ILE A 34 5.77 19.59 13.88
C ILE A 34 4.37 19.60 13.28
N THR A 35 3.69 20.73 13.45
CA THR A 35 2.37 21.00 12.86
C THR A 35 2.47 22.24 11.98
N PHE A 36 2.00 22.13 10.75
CA PHE A 36 2.04 23.19 9.76
C PHE A 36 0.64 23.44 9.19
N TYR A 37 0.27 24.69 8.98
CA TYR A 37 -1.01 25.08 8.42
C TYR A 37 -0.84 26.29 7.52
N ILE A 38 -1.53 26.26 6.38
CA ILE A 38 -1.59 27.35 5.43
C ILE A 38 -3.06 27.60 5.13
N ARG A 39 -3.48 28.86 5.24
CA ARG A 39 -4.86 29.23 4.94
C ARG A 39 -5.12 29.18 3.43
N GLU A 40 -4.26 29.83 2.66
CA GLU A 40 -4.42 30.06 1.23
C GLU A 40 -3.05 30.09 0.55
N ILE A 41 -2.96 29.60 -0.68
CA ILE A 41 -1.79 29.74 -1.53
C ILE A 41 -2.19 30.65 -2.70
N SER A 42 -1.47 31.76 -2.85
CA SER A 42 -1.76 32.71 -3.93
C SER A 42 -1.48 32.09 -5.31
N ALA A 43 -2.04 32.69 -6.36
CA ALA A 43 -1.77 32.28 -7.74
C ALA A 43 -0.28 32.36 -8.12
N GLN A 44 0.50 33.17 -7.40
CA GLN A 44 1.95 33.34 -7.55
C GLN A 44 2.75 32.35 -6.71
N GLY A 45 2.09 31.48 -5.92
CA GLY A 45 2.74 30.49 -5.05
C GLY A 45 3.17 31.03 -3.69
N GLU A 46 2.68 32.19 -3.27
CA GLU A 46 2.91 32.72 -1.92
C GLU A 46 1.98 32.03 -0.92
N LEU A 47 2.50 31.67 0.25
CA LEU A 47 1.73 31.05 1.33
C LEU A 47 1.17 32.15 2.22
N LEU A 48 -0.15 32.27 2.31
CA LEU A 48 -0.82 33.31 3.08
C LEU A 48 -1.34 32.76 4.41
N ASP A 49 -1.20 33.56 5.46
CA ASP A 49 -1.59 33.25 6.84
C ASP A 49 -1.10 31.87 7.29
N VAL A 50 0.22 31.78 7.44
CA VAL A 50 0.92 30.55 7.78
C VAL A 50 1.04 30.40 9.29
N PHE A 51 0.85 29.18 9.75
CA PHE A 51 1.07 28.75 11.13
C PHE A 51 2.01 27.55 11.15
N LEU A 52 3.02 27.60 12.01
CA LEU A 52 3.96 26.50 12.23
C LEU A 52 4.18 26.34 13.74
N SER A 53 3.95 25.14 14.27
CA SER A 53 4.30 24.78 15.63
C SER A 53 5.43 23.76 15.58
N ASP A 54 6.55 24.07 16.21
CA ASP A 54 7.68 23.17 16.45
C ASP A 54 7.74 22.78 17.94
N ALA A 55 7.59 21.50 18.21
CA ALA A 55 7.67 20.87 19.53
C ALA A 55 8.68 19.70 19.53
N ARG A 56 9.71 19.75 18.68
CA ARG A 56 10.77 18.72 18.63
C ARG A 56 11.61 18.67 19.92
N THR A 57 11.77 19.81 20.59
CA THR A 57 12.50 19.90 21.86
C THR A 57 11.55 19.64 23.03
N ALA A 58 11.79 18.57 23.79
CA ALA A 58 10.97 18.25 24.96
C ALA A 58 10.90 19.43 25.95
N GLY A 59 9.69 19.79 26.40
CA GLY A 59 9.45 20.91 27.32
C GLY A 59 9.58 22.31 26.72
N GLN A 60 9.76 22.42 25.40
CA GLN A 60 9.79 23.70 24.68
C GLN A 60 8.94 23.62 23.41
N ARG A 61 8.10 24.64 23.18
CA ARG A 61 7.30 24.77 21.95
C ARG A 61 7.48 26.14 21.34
N THR A 62 7.82 26.17 20.06
CA THR A 62 7.94 27.41 19.30
C THR A 62 6.85 27.48 18.24
N THR A 63 6.01 28.51 18.33
CA THR A 63 4.94 28.79 17.37
C THR A 63 5.31 29.98 16.51
N TYR A 64 5.34 29.78 15.19
CA TYR A 64 5.51 30.83 14.21
C TYR A 64 4.17 31.13 13.54
N MET A 65 3.88 32.42 13.39
CA MET A 65 2.74 32.92 12.63
C MET A 65 3.25 33.99 11.67
N ALA A 66 2.84 33.94 10.41
CA ALA A 66 3.25 34.92 9.40
C ALA A 66 2.11 35.23 8.44
N LYS A 67 1.98 36.49 8.04
CA LYS A 67 0.95 36.89 7.06
C LYS A 67 1.25 36.33 5.67
N ARG A 68 2.53 36.24 5.33
CA ARG A 68 2.99 35.76 4.04
C ARG A 68 4.27 34.96 4.22
N ALA A 69 4.43 33.88 3.48
CA ALA A 69 5.67 33.13 3.42
C ALA A 69 5.97 32.65 2.00
N LEU A 70 7.26 32.49 1.70
CA LEU A 70 7.77 31.97 0.44
C LEU A 70 8.60 30.74 0.72
N LEU A 71 8.39 29.70 -0.09
CA LEU A 71 9.23 28.52 -0.06
C LEU A 71 10.32 28.63 -1.13
N LEU A 72 11.58 28.75 -0.70
CA LEU A 72 12.72 28.78 -1.60
C LEU A 72 13.51 27.48 -1.50
N ARG A 73 13.88 26.89 -2.64
CA ARG A 73 14.78 25.74 -2.67
C ARG A 73 16.21 26.22 -2.95
N ARG A 74 17.12 25.94 -2.03
CA ARG A 74 18.57 26.18 -2.17
C ARG A 74 19.29 24.84 -2.22
N ASP A 75 20.57 24.84 -2.60
CA ASP A 75 21.39 23.62 -2.68
C ASP A 75 21.54 22.92 -1.32
N ASP A 76 21.40 23.67 -0.22
CA ASP A 76 21.44 23.19 1.17
C ASP A 76 20.06 22.76 1.73
N GLY A 77 18.98 22.90 0.96
CA GLY A 77 17.64 22.47 1.35
C GLY A 77 16.54 23.52 1.11
N PRO A 78 15.26 23.12 1.24
CA PRO A 78 14.13 24.05 1.21
C PRO A 78 14.09 24.94 2.47
N LYS A 79 14.00 26.26 2.26
CA LYS A 79 13.87 27.27 3.31
C LYS A 79 12.55 28.01 3.18
N LEU A 80 11.86 28.17 4.30
CA LEU A 80 10.65 28.97 4.42
C LEU A 80 11.03 30.38 4.85
N ILE A 81 10.82 31.37 3.99
CA ILE A 81 10.98 32.77 4.35
C ILE A 81 9.61 33.31 4.74
N MET A 82 9.48 33.71 6.00
CA MET A 82 8.26 34.29 6.56
C MET A 82 8.38 35.80 6.60
N PHE A 83 7.30 36.51 6.27
CA PHE A 83 7.20 37.96 6.28
C PHE A 83 6.07 38.41 7.21
N ASP A 84 6.31 39.54 7.89
CA ASP A 84 5.39 40.19 8.81
C ASP A 84 4.80 39.20 9.84
N GLY A 85 5.70 38.58 10.61
CA GLY A 85 5.36 37.46 11.47
C GLY A 85 5.79 37.63 12.91
N SER A 86 5.51 36.58 13.69
CA SER A 86 5.95 36.45 15.07
C SER A 86 6.36 35.03 15.39
N ALA A 87 7.32 34.90 16.30
CA ALA A 87 7.73 33.65 16.92
C ALA A 87 7.40 33.72 18.42
N GLN A 88 6.72 32.69 18.91
CA GLN A 88 6.33 32.55 20.31
C GLN A 88 6.96 31.29 20.88
N THR A 89 7.92 31.42 21.77
CA THR A 89 8.60 30.28 22.40
C THR A 89 8.09 30.11 23.82
N PHE A 90 7.42 29.01 24.09
CA PHE A 90 6.97 28.63 25.42
C PHE A 90 7.90 27.58 26.02
N THR A 91 8.32 27.77 27.27
CA THR A 91 9.17 26.83 28.01
C THR A 91 8.42 26.33 29.24
N GLU A 92 8.09 25.03 29.25
CA GLU A 92 7.25 24.41 30.29
C GLU A 92 7.90 24.48 31.67
N ALA A 93 9.21 24.23 31.77
CA ALA A 93 9.94 24.20 33.04
C ALA A 93 9.91 25.55 33.79
N THR A 94 9.87 26.66 33.07
CA THR A 94 9.88 28.01 33.67
C THR A 94 8.53 28.72 33.57
N GLN A 95 7.55 28.13 32.86
CA GLN A 95 6.27 28.75 32.52
C GLN A 95 6.44 30.14 31.87
N ARG A 96 7.49 30.31 31.06
CA ARG A 96 7.80 31.57 30.37
C ARG A 96 7.41 31.49 28.90
N LEU A 97 6.87 32.61 28.39
CA LEU A 97 6.58 32.82 26.98
C LEU A 97 7.45 33.97 26.46
N PHE A 98 8.28 33.69 25.46
CA PHE A 98 9.02 34.70 24.72
C PHE A 98 8.27 35.03 23.43
N PHE A 99 8.06 36.31 23.18
CA PHE A 99 7.39 36.80 21.97
C PHE A 99 8.35 37.66 21.17
N THR A 100 8.59 37.28 19.91
CA THR A 100 9.45 38.00 18.98
C THR A 100 8.65 38.34 17.73
N ARG A 101 8.64 39.61 17.34
CA ARG A 101 8.06 40.05 16.06
C ARG A 101 9.18 40.31 15.07
N PHE A 102 8.99 39.91 13.82
CA PHE A 102 9.97 40.07 12.76
C PHE A 102 9.32 40.59 11.47
N SER A 103 10.06 41.42 10.74
CA SER A 103 9.70 41.82 9.37
C SER A 103 9.88 40.65 8.41
N ASP A 104 10.99 39.94 8.57
CA ASP A 104 11.40 38.80 7.77
C ASP A 104 12.16 37.81 8.65
N SER A 105 11.91 36.52 8.45
CA SER A 105 12.62 35.45 9.13
C SER A 105 12.71 34.23 8.22
N ALA A 106 13.91 33.71 8.05
CA ALA A 106 14.12 32.44 7.38
C ALA A 106 14.04 31.29 8.40
N TYR A 107 13.32 30.23 8.05
CA TYR A 107 13.23 29.02 8.82
C TYR A 107 13.59 27.83 7.92
N ASP A 108 14.53 27.01 8.36
CA ASP A 108 14.96 25.84 7.60
C ASP A 108 13.93 24.72 7.76
N ILE A 109 13.33 24.30 6.64
CA ILE A 109 12.38 23.20 6.59
C ILE A 109 12.94 21.99 5.84
N GLY A 110 14.25 21.95 5.62
CA GLY A 110 14.95 20.83 4.98
C GLY A 110 14.65 19.49 5.63
N ASP A 111 14.68 19.45 6.95
CA ASP A 111 14.34 18.26 7.75
C ASP A 111 12.84 17.91 7.72
N LEU A 112 11.98 18.86 7.35
CA LEU A 112 10.53 18.70 7.37
C LEU A 112 9.98 18.20 6.04
N ILE A 113 10.43 18.78 4.93
CA ILE A 113 9.93 18.43 3.61
C ILE A 113 10.50 17.10 3.12
N THR A 114 11.68 16.70 3.60
CA THR A 114 12.26 15.38 3.30
C THR A 114 11.42 14.21 3.87
N GLY A 115 10.56 14.47 4.87
CA GLY A 115 9.63 13.48 5.41
C GLY A 115 8.51 13.06 4.44
N ASN A 116 8.04 13.97 3.56
CA ASN A 116 6.89 13.71 2.68
C ASN A 116 7.12 14.01 1.18
N GLY A 117 8.21 14.67 0.79
CA GLY A 117 8.31 15.28 -0.55
C GLY A 117 9.05 14.51 -1.65
N ARG A 118 9.93 13.54 -1.36
CA ARG A 118 10.64 12.80 -2.45
C ARG A 118 11.36 11.49 -2.10
N SER A 119 11.09 10.83 -0.98
CA SER A 119 11.83 9.59 -0.67
C SER A 119 11.06 8.60 0.20
N ARG A 120 9.84 8.25 -0.20
CA ARG A 120 9.26 6.98 0.25
C ARG A 120 8.77 6.20 -0.95
N ARG A 121 9.73 5.89 -1.84
CA ARG A 121 9.53 4.90 -2.89
C ARG A 121 8.88 3.68 -2.24
N ASP A 122 7.65 3.35 -2.64
CA ASP A 122 6.98 2.18 -2.06
C ASP A 122 7.84 0.95 -2.35
N VAL A 123 7.87 -0.01 -1.43
CA VAL A 123 8.56 -1.30 -1.63
C VAL A 123 8.12 -1.92 -2.97
N ARG A 124 6.84 -1.75 -3.34
CA ARG A 124 6.26 -2.22 -4.62
C ARG A 124 6.90 -1.60 -5.87
N GLU A 125 7.51 -0.43 -5.76
CA GLU A 125 8.12 0.32 -6.87
C GLU A 125 9.56 -0.11 -7.15
N TYR A 126 10.15 -0.93 -6.29
CA TYR A 126 11.46 -1.51 -6.53
C TYR A 126 11.39 -2.59 -7.61
N SER A 127 12.52 -2.73 -8.32
CA SER A 127 12.67 -3.78 -9.33
C SER A 127 12.63 -5.15 -8.65
N THR A 128 12.12 -6.16 -9.36
CA THR A 128 11.97 -7.52 -8.80
C THR A 128 13.26 -8.10 -8.21
N PRO A 129 14.45 -7.93 -8.83
CA PRO A 129 15.70 -8.39 -8.20
C PRO A 129 15.99 -7.70 -6.87
N MET A 130 15.65 -6.42 -6.76
CA MET A 130 15.87 -5.61 -5.56
C MET A 130 14.89 -5.94 -4.42
N LEU A 131 13.79 -6.63 -4.71
CA LEU A 131 12.88 -7.20 -3.71
C LEU A 131 13.48 -8.47 -3.06
N PHE A 132 14.24 -9.26 -3.80
CA PHE A 132 14.92 -10.45 -3.27
C PHE A 132 16.28 -10.14 -2.65
N SER A 133 16.90 -9.04 -3.05
CA SER A 133 18.18 -8.57 -2.52
C SER A 133 18.14 -7.05 -2.31
N PRO A 134 17.49 -6.56 -1.23
CA PRO A 134 17.42 -5.13 -0.94
C PRO A 134 18.79 -4.58 -0.58
N THR A 135 19.14 -3.41 -1.14
CA THR A 135 20.35 -2.68 -0.73
C THR A 135 20.09 -1.92 0.56
N GLN A 136 21.16 -1.64 1.31
CA GLN A 136 21.06 -0.90 2.57
C GLN A 136 20.41 0.49 2.38
N ALA A 137 20.75 1.18 1.30
CA ALA A 137 20.10 2.43 0.89
C ALA A 137 18.58 2.30 0.66
N ALA A 138 18.09 1.14 0.20
CA ALA A 138 16.65 0.92 0.00
C ALA A 138 15.91 0.65 1.33
N LEU A 139 16.56 -0.02 2.27
CA LEU A 139 16.03 -0.23 3.62
C LEU A 139 15.93 1.11 4.37
N ASP A 140 16.99 1.91 4.29
CA ASP A 140 17.04 3.24 4.92
C ASP A 140 16.00 4.18 4.32
N ALA A 141 15.87 4.19 2.98
CA ALA A 141 14.88 5.02 2.29
C ALA A 141 13.43 4.65 2.63
N THR A 142 13.13 3.38 2.87
CA THR A 142 11.76 2.92 3.15
C THR A 142 11.43 2.88 4.64
N ARG A 143 12.46 2.89 5.51
CA ARG A 143 12.36 2.56 6.94
C ARG A 143 11.60 1.24 7.17
N ARG A 144 11.87 0.27 6.31
CA ARG A 144 11.22 -1.06 6.31
C ARG A 144 12.32 -2.11 6.43
N ASP A 145 11.97 -3.21 7.07
CA ASP A 145 12.86 -4.36 7.20
C ASP A 145 12.95 -5.15 5.87
N ALA A 146 14.04 -5.89 5.70
CA ALA A 146 14.29 -6.72 4.52
C ALA A 146 13.18 -7.78 4.33
N SER A 147 12.59 -8.25 5.42
CA SER A 147 11.44 -9.17 5.41
C SER A 147 10.25 -8.68 4.57
N ILE A 148 9.99 -7.37 4.56
CA ILE A 148 8.91 -6.77 3.75
C ILE A 148 9.27 -6.77 2.25
N PHE A 149 10.54 -6.57 1.91
CA PHE A 149 11.01 -6.66 0.53
C PHE A 149 10.85 -8.08 -0.01
N HIS A 150 11.28 -9.07 0.78
CA HIS A 150 11.11 -10.49 0.42
C HIS A 150 9.64 -10.85 0.24
N TYR A 151 8.78 -10.45 1.18
CA TYR A 151 7.33 -10.67 1.09
C TYR A 151 6.75 -10.11 -0.22
N GLU A 152 7.04 -8.86 -0.57
CA GLU A 152 6.54 -8.27 -1.82
C GLU A 152 7.13 -8.96 -3.07
N GLY A 153 8.37 -9.43 -3.00
CA GLY A 153 8.99 -10.25 -4.05
C GLY A 153 8.23 -11.56 -4.27
N HIS A 154 7.94 -12.29 -3.20
CA HIS A 154 7.19 -13.54 -3.24
C HIS A 154 5.73 -13.32 -3.66
N LEU A 155 5.08 -12.26 -3.17
CA LEU A 155 3.71 -11.90 -3.57
C LEU A 155 3.62 -11.62 -5.07
N ARG A 156 4.59 -10.87 -5.62
CA ARG A 156 4.67 -10.58 -7.07
C ARG A 156 4.86 -11.86 -7.90
N MET A 157 5.54 -12.87 -7.37
CA MET A 157 5.67 -14.19 -8.03
C MET A 157 4.39 -15.02 -7.95
N VAL A 158 3.65 -14.93 -6.86
CA VAL A 158 2.43 -15.71 -6.65
C VAL A 158 1.25 -15.18 -7.50
N GLN A 159 1.15 -13.88 -7.72
CA GLN A 159 0.05 -13.25 -8.46
C GLN A 159 -0.23 -13.87 -9.85
N PRO A 160 0.78 -14.08 -10.73
CA PRO A 160 0.56 -14.78 -12.01
C PRO A 160 0.07 -16.23 -11.84
N LEU A 161 0.59 -16.95 -10.84
CA LEU A 161 0.18 -18.33 -10.58
C LEU A 161 -1.27 -18.41 -10.09
N GLN A 162 -1.73 -17.44 -9.30
CA GLN A 162 -3.12 -17.41 -8.82
C GLN A 162 -4.12 -17.25 -9.96
N ALA A 163 -3.80 -16.44 -10.98
CA ALA A 163 -4.64 -16.31 -12.17
C ALA A 163 -4.79 -17.66 -12.89
N LEU A 164 -3.69 -18.39 -13.06
CA LEU A 164 -3.70 -19.73 -13.66
C LEU A 164 -4.52 -20.72 -12.83
N VAL A 165 -4.30 -20.76 -11.51
CA VAL A 165 -5.01 -21.66 -10.60
C VAL A 165 -6.51 -21.39 -10.59
N THR A 166 -6.94 -20.13 -10.53
CA THR A 166 -8.35 -19.72 -10.60
C THR A 166 -9.01 -20.23 -11.89
N ALA A 167 -8.33 -20.08 -13.04
CA ALA A 167 -8.81 -20.60 -14.31
C ALA A 167 -8.93 -22.14 -14.31
N LEU A 168 -7.94 -22.85 -13.73
CA LEU A 168 -7.95 -24.31 -13.61
C LEU A 168 -9.06 -24.82 -12.70
N ILE A 169 -9.40 -24.11 -11.61
CA ILE A 169 -10.53 -24.45 -10.75
C ILE A 169 -11.83 -24.39 -11.54
N GLY A 170 -12.05 -23.31 -12.29
CA GLY A 170 -13.23 -23.18 -13.15
C GLY A 170 -13.32 -24.29 -14.20
N PHE A 171 -12.22 -24.53 -14.92
CA PHE A 171 -12.14 -25.58 -15.93
C PHE A 171 -12.39 -26.99 -15.37
N SER A 172 -11.72 -27.32 -14.25
CA SER A 172 -11.84 -28.64 -13.62
C SER A 172 -13.24 -28.89 -13.03
N ALA A 173 -13.89 -27.85 -12.50
CA ALA A 173 -15.28 -27.91 -12.05
C ALA A 173 -16.26 -28.23 -13.17
N LEU A 174 -16.06 -27.63 -14.35
CA LEU A 174 -16.88 -27.91 -15.53
C LEU A 174 -16.65 -29.33 -16.05
N MET A 175 -15.40 -29.79 -16.07
CA MET A 175 -15.01 -31.15 -16.50
C MET A 175 -15.54 -32.27 -15.60
N LEU A 176 -15.79 -31.99 -14.32
CA LEU A 176 -16.37 -32.98 -13.39
C LEU A 176 -17.84 -33.29 -13.72
N GLY A 177 -18.50 -32.43 -14.50
CA GLY A 177 -19.87 -32.57 -14.91
C GLY A 177 -20.08 -33.65 -15.98
N GLN A 178 -20.79 -34.72 -15.64
CA GLN A 178 -21.32 -35.65 -16.65
C GLN A 178 -22.46 -34.98 -17.42
N PHE A 179 -22.53 -35.19 -18.75
CA PHE A 179 -23.58 -34.66 -19.63
C PHE A 179 -24.97 -34.92 -19.03
N SER A 180 -25.52 -33.93 -18.33
CA SER A 180 -26.82 -34.00 -17.69
C SER A 180 -27.75 -33.06 -18.44
N ARG A 181 -28.89 -33.60 -18.85
CA ARG A 181 -29.99 -32.86 -19.49
C ARG A 181 -30.50 -31.65 -18.68
N PHE A 182 -30.09 -31.52 -17.41
CA PHE A 182 -30.45 -30.43 -16.50
C PHE A 182 -29.43 -29.27 -16.47
N GLY A 183 -28.45 -29.24 -17.38
CA GLY A 183 -27.50 -28.13 -17.53
C GLY A 183 -26.32 -28.14 -16.56
N VAL A 184 -25.45 -27.13 -16.68
CA VAL A 184 -24.13 -27.04 -16.02
C VAL A 184 -24.18 -26.22 -14.71
N TRP A 185 -25.39 -25.88 -14.22
CA TRP A 185 -25.55 -24.92 -13.12
C TRP A 185 -24.90 -25.38 -11.80
N ARG A 186 -24.93 -26.69 -11.50
CA ARG A 186 -24.34 -27.25 -10.26
C ARG A 186 -22.82 -27.14 -10.28
N GLN A 187 -22.21 -27.30 -11.45
CA GLN A 187 -20.77 -27.17 -11.68
C GLN A 187 -20.34 -25.71 -11.58
N ILE A 188 -21.15 -24.78 -12.09
CA ILE A 188 -20.91 -23.34 -11.95
C ILE A 188 -20.96 -22.93 -10.48
N VAL A 189 -21.99 -23.35 -9.73
CA VAL A 189 -22.09 -23.05 -8.29
C VAL A 189 -20.92 -23.66 -7.53
N LEU A 190 -20.53 -24.91 -7.83
CA LEU A 190 -19.35 -25.53 -7.25
C LEU A 190 -18.09 -24.70 -7.53
N ALA A 191 -17.85 -24.32 -8.79
CA ALA A 191 -16.70 -23.50 -9.19
C ALA A 191 -16.65 -22.18 -8.40
N VAL A 192 -17.77 -21.46 -8.33
CA VAL A 192 -17.89 -20.19 -7.61
C VAL A 192 -17.57 -20.38 -6.13
N VAL A 193 -18.13 -21.40 -5.48
CA VAL A 193 -17.86 -21.69 -4.06
C VAL A 193 -16.38 -21.99 -3.83
N LEU A 194 -15.75 -22.80 -4.69
CA LEU A 194 -14.33 -23.12 -4.57
C LEU A 194 -13.46 -21.86 -4.76
N LEU A 195 -13.80 -21.01 -5.73
CA LEU A 195 -13.10 -19.73 -5.93
C LEU A 195 -13.24 -18.80 -4.73
N ILE A 196 -14.43 -18.71 -4.12
CA ILE A 196 -14.63 -17.90 -2.89
C ILE A 196 -13.75 -18.42 -1.76
N VAL A 197 -13.67 -19.75 -1.56
CA VAL A 197 -12.83 -20.36 -0.52
C VAL A 197 -11.35 -20.03 -0.75
N VAL A 198 -10.86 -20.15 -1.99
CA VAL A 198 -9.47 -19.78 -2.33
C VAL A 198 -9.21 -18.30 -2.13
N GLN A 199 -10.16 -17.42 -2.50
CA GLN A 199 -10.05 -15.97 -2.31
C GLN A 199 -10.02 -15.57 -0.84
N MET A 200 -10.84 -16.22 0.00
CA MET A 200 -10.82 -16.03 1.45
C MET A 200 -9.47 -16.43 2.04
N LEU A 201 -8.92 -17.57 1.59
CA LEU A 201 -7.62 -18.06 2.04
C LEU A 201 -6.48 -17.13 1.63
N GLU A 202 -6.53 -16.58 0.42
CA GLU A 202 -5.61 -15.54 -0.05
C GLU A 202 -5.68 -14.29 0.82
N THR A 203 -6.89 -13.79 1.07
CA THR A 203 -7.08 -12.56 1.87
C THR A 203 -6.59 -12.76 3.29
N ALA A 204 -6.84 -13.93 3.89
CA ALA A 204 -6.35 -14.28 5.22
C ALA A 204 -4.82 -14.40 5.25
N ALA A 205 -4.21 -15.10 4.28
CA ALA A 205 -2.76 -15.24 4.18
C ALA A 205 -2.07 -13.87 3.99
N ALA A 206 -2.62 -13.01 3.14
CA ALA A 206 -2.13 -11.65 2.95
C ALA A 206 -2.30 -10.78 4.21
N GLY A 207 -3.37 -10.98 4.99
CA GLY A 207 -3.58 -10.30 6.26
C GLY A 207 -2.52 -10.67 7.31
N VAL A 208 -2.23 -11.96 7.45
CA VAL A 208 -1.20 -12.47 8.38
C VAL A 208 0.19 -11.99 7.96
N ALA A 209 0.54 -12.13 6.68
CA ALA A 209 1.85 -11.75 6.17
C ALA A 209 2.13 -10.24 6.20
N ARG A 210 1.09 -9.38 6.29
CA ARG A 210 1.27 -7.94 6.52
C ARG A 210 1.67 -7.60 7.96
N ASN A 211 1.23 -8.40 8.93
CA ASN A 211 1.53 -8.20 10.35
C ASN A 211 2.87 -8.84 10.73
N ASP A 212 3.19 -9.98 10.12
CA ASP A 212 4.48 -10.66 10.25
C ASP A 212 5.08 -10.95 8.86
N PRO A 213 5.94 -10.06 8.34
CA PRO A 213 6.54 -10.23 7.03
C PRO A 213 7.47 -11.47 6.92
N ALA A 214 7.88 -12.06 8.05
CA ALA A 214 8.61 -13.34 8.05
C ALA A 214 7.71 -14.53 7.67
N ALA A 215 6.39 -14.37 7.76
CA ALA A 215 5.38 -15.36 7.36
C ALA A 215 5.12 -15.39 5.84
N TRP A 216 6.05 -14.88 5.01
CA TRP A 216 5.94 -14.89 3.54
C TRP A 216 5.63 -16.27 2.91
N PRO A 217 6.00 -17.45 3.48
CA PRO A 217 5.62 -18.73 2.88
C PRO A 217 4.10 -18.95 2.83
N LEU A 218 3.33 -18.32 3.72
CA LEU A 218 1.86 -18.44 3.74
C LEU A 218 1.22 -17.90 2.47
N VAL A 219 1.88 -16.99 1.75
CA VAL A 219 1.38 -16.42 0.49
C VAL A 219 1.23 -17.48 -0.59
N TYR A 220 1.99 -18.58 -0.53
CA TYR A 220 1.90 -19.69 -1.48
C TYR A 220 0.74 -20.66 -1.18
N LEU A 221 0.21 -20.63 0.04
CA LEU A 221 -0.79 -21.59 0.51
C LEU A 221 -2.08 -21.59 -0.33
N PRO A 222 -2.69 -20.45 -0.69
CA PRO A 222 -3.88 -20.41 -1.55
C PRO A 222 -3.63 -21.03 -2.92
N THR A 223 -2.46 -20.77 -3.51
CA THR A 223 -2.07 -21.27 -4.83
C THR A 223 -1.86 -22.78 -4.83
N VAL A 224 -1.18 -23.33 -3.82
CA VAL A 224 -0.98 -24.77 -3.68
C VAL A 224 -2.31 -25.48 -3.43
N MET A 225 -3.16 -24.92 -2.57
CA MET A 225 -4.49 -25.47 -2.28
C MET A 225 -5.38 -25.47 -3.53
N GLY A 226 -5.51 -24.35 -4.22
CA GLY A 226 -6.31 -24.25 -5.44
C GLY A 226 -5.79 -25.14 -6.57
N GLY A 227 -4.46 -25.23 -6.72
CA GLY A 227 -3.82 -26.13 -7.67
C GLY A 227 -4.11 -27.60 -7.34
N GLY A 228 -3.98 -27.98 -6.06
CA GLY A 228 -4.30 -29.32 -5.56
C GLY A 228 -5.77 -29.69 -5.79
N MET A 229 -6.70 -28.77 -5.50
CA MET A 229 -8.13 -28.94 -5.78
C MET A 229 -8.37 -29.21 -7.26
N SER A 230 -7.75 -28.43 -8.14
CA SER A 230 -7.87 -28.60 -9.59
C SER A 230 -7.35 -29.97 -10.06
N VAL A 231 -6.20 -30.41 -9.56
CA VAL A 231 -5.62 -31.73 -9.89
C VAL A 231 -6.54 -32.86 -9.44
N VAL A 232 -7.06 -32.79 -8.20
CA VAL A 232 -7.98 -33.80 -7.67
C VAL A 232 -9.26 -33.88 -8.52
N MET A 233 -9.83 -32.73 -8.90
CA MET A 233 -11.04 -32.68 -9.72
C MET A 233 -10.81 -33.25 -11.12
N LEU A 234 -9.69 -32.92 -11.77
CA LEU A 234 -9.34 -33.49 -13.08
C LEU A 234 -9.07 -35.00 -13.00
N TRP A 235 -8.43 -35.46 -11.93
CA TRP A 235 -8.19 -36.88 -11.70
C TRP A 235 -9.49 -37.67 -11.51
N LEU A 236 -10.46 -37.10 -10.76
CA LEU A 236 -11.79 -37.67 -10.59
C LEU A 236 -12.57 -37.69 -11.91
N ALA A 237 -12.48 -36.62 -12.71
CA ALA A 237 -13.11 -36.54 -14.03
C ALA A 237 -12.57 -37.61 -14.99
N GLY A 238 -11.26 -37.91 -14.94
CA GLY A 238 -10.61 -38.96 -15.73
C GLY A 238 -10.92 -40.39 -15.27
N ARG A 239 -11.55 -40.59 -14.11
CA ARG A 239 -11.90 -41.91 -13.54
C ARG A 239 -13.41 -42.07 -13.32
N PRO A 240 -14.24 -42.10 -14.39
CA PRO A 240 -15.70 -42.16 -14.29
C PRO A 240 -16.23 -43.43 -13.58
N ALA A 241 -15.41 -44.46 -13.42
CA ALA A 241 -15.75 -45.69 -12.70
C ALA A 241 -16.02 -45.48 -11.19
N LEU A 242 -15.45 -44.43 -10.57
CA LEU A 242 -15.64 -44.14 -9.13
C LEU A 242 -17.03 -43.55 -8.82
N PHE A 243 -17.66 -42.88 -9.79
CA PHE A 243 -19.00 -42.29 -9.65
C PHE A 243 -20.13 -43.23 -10.13
N ARG A 244 -19.80 -44.43 -10.62
CA ARG A 244 -20.79 -45.42 -11.07
C ARG A 244 -21.40 -46.11 -9.85
N ARG A 245 -22.34 -45.42 -9.19
CA ARG A 245 -23.18 -45.98 -8.12
C ARG A 245 -23.79 -47.27 -8.65
N ARG A 246 -23.37 -48.42 -8.10
CA ARG A 246 -23.93 -49.75 -8.40
C ARG A 246 -25.45 -49.63 -8.30
N ARG A 247 -26.13 -49.57 -9.44
CA ARG A 247 -27.59 -49.61 -9.50
C ARG A 247 -27.93 -51.03 -9.02
N LYS A 248 -28.35 -51.17 -7.75
CA LYS A 248 -28.91 -52.42 -7.24
C LYS A 248 -30.08 -52.75 -8.17
N SER A 249 -29.92 -53.80 -8.99
CA SER A 249 -31.08 -54.38 -9.69
C SER A 249 -32.07 -54.80 -8.61
N PRO A 250 -33.35 -54.39 -8.68
CA PRO A 250 -34.35 -54.95 -7.79
C PRO A 250 -34.46 -56.44 -8.14
N ALA A 251 -33.99 -57.28 -7.22
CA ALA A 251 -34.31 -58.70 -7.24
C ALA A 251 -35.74 -58.84 -6.72
N GLY A 252 -36.59 -59.52 -7.48
CA GLY A 252 -37.88 -60.03 -7.00
C GLY A 252 -39.05 -59.62 -7.87
N GLY A 253 -39.51 -60.56 -8.70
CA GLY A 253 -40.78 -60.48 -9.40
C GLY A 253 -40.81 -61.33 -10.67
N GLN A 254 -40.86 -62.64 -10.52
CA GLN A 254 -41.24 -63.58 -11.59
C GLN A 254 -42.41 -64.45 -11.06
N PRO A 255 -43.20 -65.09 -11.94
CA PRO A 255 -44.52 -64.65 -12.36
C PRO A 255 -45.65 -65.57 -11.82
N ALA A 256 -46.88 -65.26 -12.21
CA ALA A 256 -48.09 -66.05 -11.94
C ALA A 256 -48.05 -67.46 -12.55
#